data_AF-A0A7X0LVK6-F1
#
_entry.id   AF-A0A7X0LVK6-F1
#
_cell.length_a   1.000
_cell.length_b   1.000
_cell.length_c   1.000
_cell.angle_alpha   90.00
_cell.angle_beta   90.00
_cell.angle_gamma   90.00
#
_symmetry.space_group_name_H-M   'P 1'
#
loop_
_entity.id
_entity.type
_entity.pdbx_description
1 polymer ?
#
loop_
_entity_poly.entity_id
_entity_poly.type
_entity_poly.pdbx_seq_one_letter_code
_entity_poly.pdbx_strand_id
1 'polypeptide(L)'
;MKCHFKTFNGGSVSPTDIKLTIYDKDKTQIEQIPLDDTNKENIGVYFYDYSPASELNEFIFEFAGMYNNKPILVRDSVQVKFN
;
A
#
# COMPACT_ATOMS: atom_id res chain seq x y z
N MET A 1 3.70 -1.19 -7.39
CA MET A 1 2.76 -0.24 -6.73
C MET A 1 3.57 0.74 -5.90
N LYS A 2 3.12 1.98 -5.75
CA LYS A 2 3.86 3.03 -5.03
C LYS A 2 2.90 3.86 -4.19
N CYS A 3 3.28 4.16 -2.95
CA CYS A 3 2.48 4.98 -2.05
C CYS A 3 3.28 6.20 -1.57
N HIS A 4 2.53 7.23 -1.21
CA HIS A 4 3.05 8.47 -0.65
C HIS A 4 2.30 8.79 0.63
N PHE A 5 2.93 8.53 1.77
CA PHE A 5 2.41 8.94 3.06
C PHE A 5 2.62 10.44 3.27
N LYS A 6 1.50 11.16 3.37
CA LYS A 6 1.47 12.61 3.56
C LYS A 6 0.53 12.99 4.69
N THR A 7 0.87 14.05 5.41
CA THR A 7 -0.08 14.72 6.30
C THR A 7 -1.23 15.33 5.52
N PHE A 8 -2.29 15.75 6.23
CA PHE A 8 -3.38 16.54 5.64
C PHE A 8 -2.89 17.80 4.89
N ASN A 9 -1.78 18.40 5.35
CA ASN A 9 -1.19 19.58 4.73
C ASN A 9 -0.24 19.24 3.55
N GLY A 10 -0.16 17.97 3.14
CA GLY A 10 0.64 17.52 2.00
C GLY A 10 2.12 17.26 2.30
N GLY A 11 2.60 17.53 3.51
CA GLY A 11 3.97 17.22 3.92
C GLY A 11 4.23 15.73 4.05
N SER A 12 5.31 15.23 3.46
CA SER A 12 5.71 13.82 3.54
C SER A 12 6.06 13.39 4.96
N VAL A 13 5.68 12.17 5.34
CA VAL A 13 5.93 11.63 6.68
C VAL A 13 6.50 10.23 6.60
N SER A 14 7.37 9.85 7.54
CA SER A 14 7.84 8.46 7.67
C SER A 14 7.03 7.76 8.77
N PRO A 15 5.99 6.98 8.42
CA PRO A 15 5.31 6.14 9.39
C PRO A 15 6.18 4.96 9.83
N THR A 16 5.79 4.34 10.93
CA THR A 16 6.35 3.08 11.44
C THR A 16 5.36 1.93 11.25
N ASP A 17 5.81 0.69 11.41
CA ASP A 17 4.98 -0.54 11.29
C ASP A 17 4.17 -0.58 9.98
N ILE A 18 4.87 -0.38 8.86
CA ILE A 18 4.22 -0.25 7.56
C ILE A 18 3.85 -1.64 7.03
N LYS A 19 2.60 -1.80 6.60
CA LYS A 19 2.05 -3.03 6.04
C LYS A 19 1.34 -2.72 4.73
N LEU A 20 1.61 -3.53 3.72
CA LEU A 20 0.85 -3.60 2.49
C LEU A 20 -0.18 -4.73 2.63
N THR A 21 -1.46 -4.43 2.52
CA THR A 21 -2.53 -5.42 2.49
C THR A 21 -3.16 -5.45 1.11
N ILE A 22 -3.27 -6.64 0.53
CA ILE A 22 -3.93 -6.89 -0.75
C ILE A 22 -5.30 -7.51 -0.46
N TYR A 23 -6.34 -6.96 -1.07
CA TYR A 23 -7.70 -7.47 -0.99
C TYR A 23 -8.22 -7.86 -2.36
N ASP A 24 -9.13 -8.83 -2.39
CA ASP A 24 -9.95 -9.11 -3.56
C ASP A 24 -11.01 -8.00 -3.78
N LYS A 25 -11.80 -8.13 -4.85
CA LYS A 25 -12.91 -7.23 -5.18
C LYS A 25 -14.00 -7.16 -4.09
N ASP A 26 -14.16 -8.23 -3.30
CA ASP A 26 -15.15 -8.35 -2.23
C ASP A 26 -14.59 -7.82 -0.88
N LYS A 27 -13.37 -7.27 -0.90
CA LYS A 27 -12.61 -6.74 0.25
C LYS A 27 -12.15 -7.82 1.22
N THR A 28 -12.11 -9.08 0.78
CA THR A 28 -11.47 -10.16 1.52
C THR A 28 -9.97 -9.97 1.45
N GLN A 29 -9.29 -10.00 2.59
CA GLN A 29 -7.83 -9.95 2.62
C GLN A 29 -7.26 -11.22 1.97
N ILE A 30 -6.46 -11.01 0.92
CA ILE A 30 -5.70 -12.08 0.24
C ILE A 30 -4.35 -12.23 0.91
N GLU A 31 -3.65 -11.11 1.13
CA GLU A 31 -2.28 -11.11 1.57
C GLU A 31 -1.98 -9.87 2.42
N GLN A 32 -1.04 -10.01 3.37
CA GLN A 32 -0.50 -8.88 4.11
C GLN A 32 1.01 -9.03 4.23
N ILE A 33 1.73 -7.98 3.84
CA ILE A 33 3.18 -7.97 3.69
C ILE A 33 3.72 -6.81 4.55
N PRO A 34 4.56 -7.07 5.56
CA PRO A 34 5.27 -6.01 6.26
C PRO A 34 6.31 -5.38 5.31
N LEU A 35 6.42 -4.06 5.33
CA LEU A 35 7.41 -3.32 4.54
C LEU A 35 8.50 -2.79 5.46
N ASP A 36 9.74 -2.87 4.98
CA ASP A 36 10.92 -2.37 5.69
C ASP A 36 11.66 -1.30 4.86
N ASP A 37 12.87 -0.93 5.29
CA ASP A 37 13.68 0.09 4.62
C ASP A 37 14.11 -0.30 3.20
N THR A 38 14.08 -1.58 2.81
CA THR A 38 14.33 -2.00 1.42
C THR A 38 13.22 -1.57 0.47
N ASN A 39 12.01 -1.36 0.99
CA ASN A 39 10.86 -0.87 0.23
C ASN A 39 10.76 0.66 0.21
N LYS A 40 11.68 1.34 0.89
CA LYS A 40 11.66 2.80 1.05
C LYS A 40 12.48 3.48 -0.03
N GLU A 41 11.83 4.31 -0.83
CA GLU A 41 12.49 5.11 -1.87
C GLU A 41 12.88 6.49 -1.33
N ASN A 42 12.05 7.08 -0.47
CA ASN A 42 12.28 8.39 0.15
C ASN A 42 11.44 8.54 1.44
N ILE A 43 11.55 9.67 2.14
CA ILE A 43 10.70 10.03 3.28
C ILE A 43 9.23 9.96 2.85
N GLY A 44 8.50 9.00 3.43
CA GLY A 44 7.09 8.76 3.14
C GLY A 44 6.80 8.17 1.76
N VAL A 45 7.80 7.69 1.03
CA VAL A 45 7.62 7.07 -0.28
C VAL A 45 8.08 5.62 -0.22
N TYR A 46 7.12 4.72 -0.43
CA TYR A 46 7.36 3.28 -0.41
C TYR A 46 6.83 2.65 -1.69
N PHE A 47 7.47 1.58 -2.14
CA PHE A 47 7.04 0.81 -3.29
C PHE A 47 7.09 -0.69 -3.00
N TYR A 48 6.26 -1.42 -3.72
CA TYR A 48 6.27 -2.88 -3.70
C TYR A 48 5.88 -3.41 -5.08
N ASP A 49 6.70 -4.30 -5.61
CA ASP A 49 6.49 -4.96 -6.89
C ASP A 49 5.64 -6.22 -6.68
N TYR A 50 4.32 -6.02 -6.71
CA TYR A 50 3.36 -7.10 -6.56
C TYR A 50 3.00 -7.72 -7.91
N SER A 51 3.03 -9.05 -7.96
CA SER A 51 2.56 -9.84 -9.10
C SER A 51 1.24 -10.50 -8.73
N PRO A 52 0.08 -10.01 -9.21
CA PRO A 52 -1.20 -10.62 -8.91
C PRO A 52 -1.28 -12.03 -9.50
N ALA A 53 -1.93 -12.95 -8.79
CA ALA A 53 -2.27 -14.26 -9.33
C ALA A 53 -3.13 -14.11 -10.59
N SER A 54 -2.99 -15.02 -11.55
CA SER A 54 -3.64 -14.93 -12.87
C SER A 54 -5.17 -14.86 -12.84
N GLU A 55 -5.82 -15.30 -11.77
CA GLU A 55 -7.27 -15.20 -11.58
C GLU A 55 -7.76 -13.82 -11.07
N LEU A 56 -6.87 -12.93 -10.63
CA LEU A 56 -7.23 -11.59 -10.13
C LEU A 56 -7.42 -10.61 -11.28
N ASN A 57 -8.68 -10.41 -11.68
CA ASN A 57 -9.06 -9.38 -12.65
C ASN A 57 -9.08 -7.95 -12.04
N GLU A 58 -9.24 -7.86 -10.72
CA GLU A 58 -9.23 -6.62 -9.95
C GLU A 58 -8.76 -6.93 -8.53
N PHE A 59 -7.98 -6.04 -7.95
CA PHE A 59 -7.58 -6.11 -6.55
C PHE A 59 -7.46 -4.71 -5.95
N ILE A 60 -7.52 -4.63 -4.63
CA ILE A 60 -7.31 -3.40 -3.88
C ILE A 60 -6.02 -3.55 -3.11
N PHE A 61 -5.16 -2.54 -3.16
CA PHE A 61 -4.00 -2.48 -2.29
C PHE A 61 -4.17 -1.38 -1.24
N GLU A 62 -3.73 -1.65 -0.02
CA GLU A 62 -3.66 -0.69 1.08
C GLU A 62 -2.27 -0.69 1.69
N PHE A 63 -1.59 0.45 1.65
CA PHE A 63 -0.43 0.71 2.48
C PHE A 63 -0.92 1.38 3.77
N ALA A 64 -0.71 0.73 4.92
CA ALA A 64 -1.05 1.26 6.23
C ALA A 64 0.21 1.34 7.10
N GLY A 65 0.26 2.34 7.99
CA GLY A 65 1.31 2.47 8.99
C GLY A 65 0.89 3.39 10.12
N MET A 66 1.82 3.71 11.01
CA MET A 66 1.57 4.53 12.20
C MET A 66 2.39 5.82 12.15
N TYR A 67 1.74 6.96 12.28
CA TYR A 67 2.40 8.26 12.40
C TYR A 67 1.79 9.05 13.57
N ASN A 68 2.63 9.48 14.52
CA ASN A 68 2.18 10.14 15.77
C ASN A 68 1.10 9.35 16.53
N ASN A 69 1.28 8.02 16.66
CA ASN A 69 0.32 7.09 17.26
C ASN A 69 -1.07 7.08 16.60
N LYS A 70 -1.19 7.56 15.37
CA LYS A 70 -2.42 7.52 14.57
C LYS A 70 -2.18 6.68 13.31
N PRO A 71 -3.16 5.86 12.90
CA PRO A 71 -3.07 5.15 11.64
C PRO A 71 -3.05 6.14 10.48
N ILE A 72 -2.22 5.87 9.49
CA ILE A 72 -2.21 6.54 8.20
C ILE A 72 -2.26 5.48 7.11
N LEU A 73 -3.09 5.71 6.09
CA LEU A 73 -3.29 4.74 5.02
C LEU A 73 -3.34 5.41 3.65
N VAL A 74 -2.90 4.67 2.63
CA VAL A 74 -3.05 4.98 1.21
C VAL A 74 -3.61 3.73 0.55
N ARG A 75 -4.76 3.86 -0.09
CA ARG A 75 -5.47 2.73 -0.71
C ARG A 75 -5.91 3.09 -2.12
N ASP A 76 -5.79 2.13 -3.04
CA ASP A 76 -6.31 2.25 -4.39
C ASP A 76 -6.72 0.88 -4.96
N SER A 77 -7.51 0.88 -6.02
CA SER A 77 -7.92 -0.31 -6.78
C SER A 77 -7.14 -0.41 -8.09
N VAL A 78 -6.70 -1.61 -8.43
CA VAL A 78 -6.04 -1.92 -9.69
C VAL A 78 -6.93 -2.88 -10.48
N GLN A 79 -7.31 -2.46 -11.69
CA GLN A 79 -7.96 -3.34 -12.65
C GLN A 79 -6.89 -3.97 -13.55
N VAL A 80 -6.83 -5.30 -13.56
CA VAL A 80 -5.93 -6.06 -14.43
C VAL A 80 -6.67 -6.33 -15.73
N LYS A 81 -6.45 -5.46 -16.73
CA LYS A 81 -7.01 -5.60 -18.08
C LYS A 81 -5.88 -5.72 -19.09
N PHE A 82 -6.01 -6.66 -20.02
CA PHE A 82 -5.21 -6.68 -21.24
C PHE A 82 -5.77 -5.64 -22.21
N ASN A 83 -4.89 -4.80 -22.78
CA ASN A 83 -5.24 -3.91 -23.90
C ASN A 83 -5.22 -4.69 -25.22
#